data_AF-A0A160P9B0-F1
#
_entry.id   AF-A0A160P9B0-F1
#
_cell.length_a   1.000
_cell.length_b   1.000
_cell.length_c   1.000
_cell.angle_alpha   90.00
_cell.angle_beta   90.00
_cell.angle_gamma   90.00
#
_symmetry.space_group_name_H-M   'P 1'
#
loop_
_entity.id
_entity.type
_entity.pdbx_description
1 polymer ?
#
loop_
_entity_poly.entity_id
_entity_poly.type
_entity_poly.pdbx_seq_one_letter_code
_entity_poly.pdbx_strand_id
1 'polypeptide(L)'
;MPAPQPADGDVYVTPRYLAGSSGTGDAGFAPVTHWPHHHLDEGPHQLVVTSPDHRIRIGWAGDDYDRWMISAAPDAVSAARWTAIANQSTPAELVGALTAQLAQDWAEGEDRFLAAPSIYWTAGVKPLLDAGWAQHRSRGFIHLASPDGQAGVDIDLLQRREEFVTLWAGPDGWGTRAEITFTTQAPAHLIAATAQAFTDPAPVARWHQHLSAELAAQAQLTPVTPPAPTPRDIRPRITNRRPSTAASVPRWSTTTPSAPPPARPAARR
;
A
#
# COMPACT_ATOMS: atom_id res chain seq x y z
N MET A 1 35.54 4.19 -3.23
CA MET A 1 34.13 4.46 -3.57
C MET A 1 33.37 4.55 -2.25
N PRO A 2 32.85 5.71 -1.84
CA PRO A 2 31.94 5.76 -0.70
C PRO A 2 30.64 5.02 -1.07
N ALA A 3 30.14 4.18 -0.18
CA ALA A 3 28.81 3.57 -0.33
C ALA A 3 27.76 4.69 -0.40
N PRO A 4 26.70 4.55 -1.22
CA PRO A 4 25.61 5.51 -1.23
C PRO A 4 25.04 5.61 0.20
N GLN A 5 25.02 6.82 0.75
CA GLN A 5 24.34 7.05 2.03
C GLN A 5 22.85 6.75 1.82
N PRO A 6 22.19 6.00 2.72
CA PRO A 6 20.76 5.80 2.63
C PRO A 6 20.07 7.17 2.65
N ALA A 7 19.16 7.39 1.69
CA ALA A 7 18.38 8.61 1.67
C ALA A 7 17.48 8.64 2.90
N ASP A 8 17.71 9.60 3.78
CA ASP A 8 16.83 9.85 4.93
C ASP A 8 15.65 10.69 4.40
N GLY A 9 14.58 10.04 3.95
CA GLY A 9 13.46 10.72 3.29
C GLY A 9 12.55 9.86 2.43
N ASP A 10 11.63 10.54 1.74
CA ASP A 10 10.82 9.94 0.68
C ASP A 10 11.72 9.53 -0.50
N VAL A 11 11.47 8.34 -1.03
CA VAL A 11 12.12 7.79 -2.22
C VAL A 11 11.07 7.37 -3.23
N TYR A 12 11.37 7.58 -4.50
CA TYR A 12 10.68 6.95 -5.61
C TYR A 12 11.23 5.54 -5.82
N VAL A 13 10.35 4.55 -5.77
CA VAL A 13 10.68 3.13 -5.96
C VAL A 13 10.24 2.68 -7.35
N THR A 14 11.16 2.10 -8.10
CA THR A 14 10.93 1.50 -9.42
C THR A 14 11.60 0.13 -9.49
N PRO A 15 10.95 -0.90 -10.04
CA PRO A 15 9.55 -0.96 -10.49
C PRO A 15 8.54 -0.95 -9.34
N ARG A 16 7.32 -0.49 -9.63
CA ARG A 16 6.27 -0.28 -8.60
C ARG A 16 5.87 -1.52 -7.82
N TYR A 17 6.00 -2.70 -8.42
CA TYR A 17 5.67 -3.96 -7.75
C TYR A 17 6.67 -4.33 -6.63
N LEU A 18 7.86 -3.69 -6.59
CA LEU A 18 8.83 -3.81 -5.49
C LEU A 18 8.69 -2.72 -4.42
N ALA A 19 7.68 -1.85 -4.51
CA ALA A 19 7.47 -0.77 -3.55
C ALA A 19 6.98 -1.25 -2.17
N GLY A 20 6.63 -2.53 -2.05
CA GLY A 20 5.97 -3.08 -0.86
C GLY A 20 4.67 -2.36 -0.50
N SER A 21 4.06 -2.79 0.59
CA SER A 21 2.90 -2.10 1.15
C SER A 21 3.30 -0.81 1.87
N SER A 22 2.50 0.24 1.69
CA SER A 22 2.62 1.48 2.47
C SER A 22 2.07 1.36 3.89
N GLY A 23 1.48 0.21 4.24
CA GLY A 23 0.73 0.00 5.49
C GLY A 23 -0.67 0.63 5.49
N THR A 24 -1.05 1.33 4.41
CA THR A 24 -2.34 2.01 4.27
C THR A 24 -3.12 1.46 3.08
N GLY A 25 -4.45 1.53 3.16
CA GLY A 25 -5.35 1.13 2.07
C GLY A 25 -5.57 2.19 0.99
N ASP A 26 -5.19 3.45 1.23
CA ASP A 26 -5.64 4.62 0.46
C ASP A 26 -5.49 4.49 -1.06
N ALA A 27 -4.32 4.05 -1.55
CA ALA A 27 -4.10 3.90 -3.00
C ALA A 27 -4.95 2.78 -3.62
N GLY A 28 -5.28 1.74 -2.84
CA GLY A 28 -6.16 0.66 -3.26
C GLY A 28 -7.63 1.08 -3.33
N PHE A 29 -8.06 1.99 -2.44
CA PHE A 29 -9.42 2.52 -2.40
C PHE A 29 -9.63 3.80 -3.22
N ALA A 30 -8.56 4.49 -3.64
CA ALA A 30 -8.64 5.76 -4.36
C ALA A 30 -9.70 5.79 -5.50
N PRO A 31 -9.81 4.75 -6.36
CA PRO A 31 -10.79 4.75 -7.44
C PRO A 31 -12.25 4.63 -6.98
N VAL A 32 -12.48 4.10 -5.77
CA VAL A 32 -13.80 3.79 -5.19
C VAL A 32 -14.09 4.64 -3.96
N THR A 33 -13.39 5.75 -3.76
CA THR A 33 -13.59 6.69 -2.63
C THR A 33 -15.01 7.25 -2.52
N HIS A 34 -15.78 7.23 -3.62
CA HIS A 34 -17.17 7.68 -3.67
C HIS A 34 -18.19 6.57 -3.35
N TRP A 35 -17.74 5.32 -3.16
CA TRP A 35 -18.59 4.19 -2.81
C TRP A 35 -18.88 4.15 -1.30
N PRO A 36 -19.94 3.46 -0.85
CA PRO A 36 -20.19 3.22 0.58
C PRO A 36 -19.00 2.58 1.31
N HIS A 37 -18.57 3.22 2.42
CA HIS A 37 -17.52 2.73 3.32
C HIS A 37 -18.15 2.20 4.61
N HIS A 38 -17.75 1.00 5.01
CA HIS A 38 -18.22 0.34 6.22
C HIS A 38 -17.01 0.01 7.09
N HIS A 39 -16.90 0.70 8.22
CA HIS A 39 -15.92 0.37 9.25
C HIS A 39 -16.53 -0.71 10.14
N LEU A 40 -15.82 -1.82 10.31
CA LEU A 40 -16.27 -2.94 11.11
C LEU A 40 -15.42 -3.01 12.39
N ASP A 41 -16.10 -3.06 13.53
CA ASP A 41 -15.45 -3.22 14.83
C ASP A 41 -15.08 -4.69 15.12
N GLU A 42 -15.75 -5.63 14.45
CA GLU A 42 -15.57 -7.07 14.59
C GLU A 42 -15.49 -7.74 13.21
N GLY A 43 -14.63 -8.75 13.09
CA GLY A 43 -14.45 -9.55 11.87
C GLY A 43 -13.04 -9.41 11.27
N PRO A 44 -12.78 -10.10 10.14
CA PRO A 44 -11.46 -10.14 9.52
C PRO A 44 -11.08 -8.86 8.76
N HIS A 45 -12.04 -7.95 8.50
CA HIS A 45 -11.80 -6.71 7.76
C HIS A 45 -12.09 -5.50 8.65
N GLN A 46 -11.16 -4.56 8.71
CA GLN A 46 -11.35 -3.29 9.43
C GLN A 46 -12.16 -2.29 8.60
N LEU A 47 -11.98 -2.34 7.26
CA LEU A 47 -12.70 -1.50 6.31
C LEU A 47 -13.24 -2.36 5.16
N VAL A 48 -14.51 -2.20 4.85
CA VAL A 48 -15.14 -2.77 3.67
C VAL A 48 -15.74 -1.65 2.83
N VAL A 49 -15.31 -1.55 1.58
CA VAL A 49 -15.93 -0.66 0.59
C VAL A 49 -16.75 -1.50 -0.37
N THR A 50 -17.99 -1.11 -0.62
CA THR A 50 -18.91 -1.86 -1.49
C THR A 50 -19.42 -1.01 -2.62
N SER A 51 -19.66 -1.58 -3.80
CA SER A 51 -20.46 -0.87 -4.81
C SER A 51 -21.83 -0.46 -4.24
N PRO A 52 -22.48 0.59 -4.77
CA PRO A 52 -23.81 1.03 -4.28
C PRO A 52 -24.90 -0.05 -4.30
N ASP A 53 -24.77 -1.07 -5.16
CA ASP A 53 -25.67 -2.23 -5.24
C ASP A 53 -25.17 -3.45 -4.43
N HIS A 54 -24.07 -3.31 -3.68
CA HIS A 54 -23.41 -4.33 -2.85
C HIS A 54 -22.93 -5.59 -3.58
N ARG A 55 -22.82 -5.54 -4.91
CA ARG A 55 -22.36 -6.66 -5.73
C ARG A 55 -20.85 -6.80 -5.74
N ILE A 56 -20.11 -5.70 -5.59
CA ILE A 56 -18.65 -5.68 -5.46
C ILE A 56 -18.32 -5.35 -4.00
N ARG A 57 -17.40 -6.09 -3.41
CA ARG A 57 -16.92 -5.89 -2.04
C ARG A 57 -15.40 -5.89 -2.01
N ILE A 58 -14.82 -4.88 -1.40
CA ILE A 58 -13.38 -4.68 -1.24
C ILE A 58 -13.12 -4.57 0.26
N GLY A 59 -12.66 -5.67 0.86
CA GLY A 59 -12.28 -5.74 2.27
C GLY A 59 -10.79 -5.48 2.46
N TRP A 60 -10.46 -4.70 3.47
CA TRP A 60 -9.10 -4.45 3.93
C TRP A 60 -8.97 -4.85 5.40
N ALA A 61 -8.05 -5.79 5.67
CA ALA A 61 -7.83 -6.40 6.98
C ALA A 61 -6.86 -5.60 7.87
N GLY A 62 -6.32 -4.48 7.39
CA GLY A 62 -5.41 -3.66 8.17
C GLY A 62 -4.03 -4.31 8.34
N ASP A 63 -3.73 -4.78 9.53
CA ASP A 63 -2.46 -5.38 9.92
C ASP A 63 -2.38 -6.90 9.73
N ASP A 64 -3.44 -7.54 9.24
CA ASP A 64 -3.48 -8.98 8.96
C ASP A 64 -2.71 -9.39 7.68
N TYR A 65 -2.46 -10.70 7.53
CA TYR A 65 -1.73 -11.32 6.41
C TYR A 65 -2.48 -11.23 5.09
N ASP A 66 -3.73 -11.68 5.04
CA ASP A 66 -4.61 -11.51 3.87
C ASP A 66 -5.20 -10.11 3.87
N ARG A 67 -4.31 -9.13 3.68
CA ARG A 67 -4.60 -7.71 3.84
C ARG A 67 -5.75 -7.24 2.96
N TRP A 68 -5.96 -7.86 1.80
CA TRP A 68 -7.01 -7.51 0.86
C TRP A 68 -7.83 -8.73 0.46
N MET A 69 -9.16 -8.60 0.51
CA MET A 69 -10.09 -9.55 -0.09
C MET A 69 -11.08 -8.79 -0.96
N ILE A 70 -11.08 -9.09 -2.26
CA ILE A 70 -11.92 -8.43 -3.26
C ILE A 70 -12.81 -9.49 -3.86
N SER A 71 -14.11 -9.24 -3.93
CA SER A 71 -15.07 -10.20 -4.46
C SER A 71 -16.16 -9.50 -5.25
N ALA A 72 -16.73 -10.23 -6.22
CA ALA A 72 -17.95 -9.81 -6.87
C ALA A 72 -18.98 -10.94 -6.98
N ALA A 73 -20.25 -10.59 -6.86
CA ALA A 73 -21.39 -11.50 -6.86
C ALA A 73 -22.49 -11.01 -7.83
N PRO A 74 -23.37 -11.92 -8.31
CA PRO A 74 -24.52 -11.57 -9.15
C PRO A 74 -25.47 -10.57 -8.50
N ASP A 75 -25.62 -10.64 -7.17
CA ASP A 75 -26.48 -9.78 -6.36
C ASP A 75 -25.90 -9.64 -4.94
N ALA A 76 -26.50 -8.78 -4.13
CA ALA A 76 -26.03 -8.42 -2.80
C ALA A 76 -26.04 -9.58 -1.77
N VAL A 77 -26.76 -10.67 -2.01
CA VAL A 77 -26.91 -11.79 -1.04
C VAL A 77 -26.31 -13.10 -1.55
N SER A 78 -26.04 -13.20 -2.84
CA SER A 78 -25.38 -14.34 -3.45
C SER A 78 -23.94 -14.52 -2.97
N ALA A 79 -23.47 -15.77 -3.06
CA ALA A 79 -22.06 -16.06 -2.91
C ALA A 79 -21.22 -15.35 -3.99
N ALA A 80 -19.97 -15.04 -3.65
CA ALA A 80 -19.03 -14.46 -4.59
C ALA A 80 -18.86 -15.40 -5.79
N ARG A 81 -19.02 -14.84 -7.00
CA ARG A 81 -18.73 -15.56 -8.25
C ARG A 81 -17.23 -15.79 -8.39
N TRP A 82 -16.44 -14.80 -7.99
CA TRP A 82 -14.99 -14.87 -7.93
C TRP A 82 -14.48 -14.00 -6.78
N THR A 83 -13.29 -14.36 -6.30
CA THR A 83 -12.53 -13.63 -5.31
C THR A 83 -11.10 -13.40 -5.81
N ALA A 84 -10.51 -12.28 -5.40
CA ALA A 84 -9.08 -12.00 -5.47
C ALA A 84 -8.58 -11.67 -4.05
N ILE A 85 -7.47 -12.29 -3.65
CA ILE A 85 -6.83 -12.07 -2.35
C ILE A 85 -5.46 -11.48 -2.60
N ALA A 86 -5.10 -10.43 -1.87
CA ALA A 86 -3.74 -9.90 -1.89
C ALA A 86 -3.17 -9.81 -0.48
N ASN A 87 -1.93 -10.29 -0.34
CA ASN A 87 -1.27 -10.37 0.95
C ASN A 87 -0.78 -8.99 1.44
N GLN A 88 -0.27 -8.96 2.67
CA GLN A 88 0.20 -7.76 3.36
C GLN A 88 1.38 -7.06 2.70
N SER A 89 2.17 -7.77 1.90
CA SER A 89 3.34 -7.23 1.21
C SER A 89 2.96 -6.53 -0.11
N THR A 90 1.74 -6.76 -0.61
CA THR A 90 1.28 -6.21 -1.88
C THR A 90 1.16 -4.68 -1.83
N PRO A 91 1.81 -3.96 -2.76
CA PRO A 91 1.61 -2.52 -2.94
C PRO A 91 0.14 -2.19 -3.22
N ALA A 92 -0.42 -1.25 -2.47
CA ALA A 92 -1.82 -0.84 -2.58
C ALA A 92 -2.15 -0.28 -3.98
N GLU A 93 -1.17 0.21 -4.73
CA GLU A 93 -1.35 0.68 -6.10
C GLU A 93 -1.68 -0.46 -7.06
N LEU A 94 -1.16 -1.68 -6.85
CA LEU A 94 -1.52 -2.85 -7.67
C LEU A 94 -2.98 -3.24 -7.44
N VAL A 95 -3.41 -3.20 -6.18
CA VAL A 95 -4.83 -3.34 -5.82
C VAL A 95 -5.66 -2.20 -6.41
N GLY A 96 -5.12 -0.98 -6.41
CA GLY A 96 -5.73 0.20 -7.03
C GLY A 96 -6.02 0.04 -8.51
N ALA A 97 -5.18 -0.69 -9.25
CA ALA A 97 -5.44 -0.99 -10.65
C ALA A 97 -6.65 -1.93 -10.83
N LEU A 98 -6.77 -2.94 -9.97
CA LEU A 98 -7.93 -3.83 -9.96
C LEU A 98 -9.21 -3.09 -9.57
N THR A 99 -9.17 -2.28 -8.51
CA THR A 99 -10.35 -1.52 -8.06
C THR A 99 -10.75 -0.42 -9.03
N ALA A 100 -9.80 0.18 -9.76
CA ALA A 100 -10.10 1.12 -10.84
C ALA A 100 -10.88 0.43 -11.98
N GLN A 101 -10.44 -0.75 -12.41
CA GLN A 101 -11.17 -1.50 -13.44
C GLN A 101 -12.57 -1.93 -12.96
N LEU A 102 -12.70 -2.34 -11.70
CA LEU A 102 -14.00 -2.67 -11.10
C LEU A 102 -14.94 -1.45 -11.05
N ALA A 103 -14.42 -0.29 -10.68
CA ALA A 103 -15.19 0.95 -10.67
C ALA A 103 -15.68 1.33 -12.06
N GLN A 104 -14.83 1.15 -13.07
CA GLN A 104 -15.19 1.39 -14.47
C GLN A 104 -16.26 0.40 -14.94
N ASP A 105 -16.07 -0.90 -14.74
CA ASP A 105 -17.03 -1.93 -15.14
C ASP A 105 -18.41 -1.71 -14.50
N TRP A 106 -18.44 -1.27 -13.23
CA TRP A 106 -19.67 -0.93 -12.54
C TRP A 106 -20.32 0.34 -13.10
N ALA A 107 -19.54 1.40 -13.34
CA ALA A 107 -20.05 2.66 -13.87
C ALA A 107 -20.61 2.54 -15.30
N GLU A 108 -20.05 1.65 -16.12
CA GLU A 108 -20.54 1.36 -17.47
C GLU A 108 -21.84 0.53 -17.47
N GLY A 109 -22.18 -0.13 -16.35
CA GLY A 109 -23.46 -0.84 -16.17
C GLY A 109 -23.59 -2.14 -16.98
N GLU A 110 -22.49 -2.68 -17.50
CA GLU A 110 -22.49 -3.86 -18.39
C GLU A 110 -22.26 -5.19 -17.65
N ASP A 111 -22.24 -5.20 -16.31
CA ASP A 111 -21.92 -6.38 -15.48
C ASP A 111 -20.62 -7.09 -15.88
N ARG A 112 -19.69 -6.36 -16.51
CA ARG A 112 -18.43 -6.90 -17.03
C ARG A 112 -17.56 -7.50 -15.94
N PHE A 113 -17.66 -6.97 -14.73
CA PHE A 113 -17.00 -7.53 -13.55
C PHE A 113 -17.48 -8.95 -13.19
N LEU A 114 -18.55 -9.48 -13.81
CA LEU A 114 -19.01 -10.87 -13.70
C LEU A 114 -18.88 -11.67 -15.00
N ALA A 115 -18.20 -11.12 -16.01
CA ALA A 115 -18.02 -11.79 -17.29
C ALA A 115 -17.46 -13.21 -17.11
N ALA A 116 -17.84 -14.11 -18.01
CA ALA A 116 -17.32 -15.48 -17.96
C ALA A 116 -15.78 -15.46 -18.08
N PRO A 117 -15.08 -16.34 -17.35
CA PRO A 117 -13.63 -16.46 -17.48
C PRO A 117 -13.27 -16.83 -18.93
N SER A 118 -12.12 -16.33 -19.39
CA SER A 118 -11.63 -16.63 -20.73
C SER A 118 -11.21 -18.10 -20.86
N ILE A 119 -11.56 -18.74 -21.97
CA ILE A 119 -11.03 -20.07 -22.32
C ILE A 119 -9.53 -20.03 -22.66
N TYR A 120 -9.02 -18.84 -23.01
CA TYR A 120 -7.61 -18.60 -23.31
C TYR A 120 -6.90 -18.02 -22.09
N TRP A 121 -5.97 -18.78 -21.51
CA TRP A 121 -5.15 -18.35 -20.37
C TRP A 121 -4.37 -17.06 -20.66
N THR A 122 -4.00 -16.83 -21.92
CA THR A 122 -3.25 -15.64 -22.34
C THR A 122 -4.03 -14.34 -22.18
N ALA A 123 -5.37 -14.39 -22.16
CA ALA A 123 -6.19 -13.18 -22.16
C ALA A 123 -5.93 -12.30 -20.93
N GLY A 124 -5.75 -12.90 -19.75
CA GLY A 124 -5.49 -12.17 -18.51
C GLY A 124 -4.05 -11.70 -18.33
N VAL A 125 -3.10 -12.26 -19.09
CA VAL A 125 -1.67 -11.95 -18.95
C VAL A 125 -1.06 -11.37 -20.22
N LYS A 126 -1.90 -11.00 -21.20
CA LYS A 126 -1.48 -10.37 -22.44
C LYS A 126 -0.59 -9.14 -22.21
N PRO A 127 -0.87 -8.24 -21.24
CA PRO A 127 0.02 -7.11 -20.93
C PRO A 127 1.46 -7.51 -20.60
N LEU A 128 1.66 -8.65 -19.93
CA LEU A 128 3.00 -9.14 -19.56
C LEU A 128 3.72 -9.74 -20.76
N LEU A 129 3.00 -10.49 -21.59
CA LEU A 129 3.52 -11.04 -22.84
C LEU A 129 3.94 -9.93 -23.80
N ASP A 130 3.12 -8.89 -23.94
CA ASP A 130 3.42 -7.72 -24.76
C ASP A 130 4.63 -6.94 -24.21
N ALA A 131 4.82 -6.93 -22.89
CA ALA A 131 5.99 -6.35 -22.22
C ALA A 131 7.25 -7.25 -22.27
N GLY A 132 7.20 -8.38 -22.99
CA GLY A 132 8.37 -9.24 -23.23
C GLY A 132 8.73 -10.17 -22.07
N TRP A 133 7.79 -10.46 -21.16
CA TRP A 133 8.03 -11.40 -20.06
C TRP A 133 8.32 -12.81 -20.58
N ALA A 134 9.29 -13.47 -19.96
CA ALA A 134 9.73 -14.80 -20.38
C ALA A 134 8.71 -15.85 -19.95
N GLN A 135 8.28 -16.69 -20.91
CA GLN A 135 7.32 -17.77 -20.65
C GLN A 135 8.03 -19.11 -20.48
N HIS A 136 7.82 -19.74 -19.32
CA HIS A 136 8.23 -21.10 -19.03
C HIS A 136 7.00 -21.99 -18.85
N ARG A 137 6.96 -23.10 -19.58
CA ARG A 137 5.86 -24.07 -19.48
C ARG A 137 6.34 -25.31 -18.76
N SER A 138 5.57 -25.75 -17.77
CA SER A 138 5.73 -27.03 -17.12
C SER A 138 4.42 -27.82 -17.20
N ARG A 139 4.39 -29.04 -16.66
CA ARG A 139 3.25 -29.94 -16.82
C ARG A 139 2.02 -29.42 -16.05
N GLY A 140 1.13 -28.73 -16.76
CA GLY A 140 -0.10 -28.18 -16.21
C GLY A 140 0.03 -26.77 -15.63
N PHE A 141 1.21 -26.16 -15.70
CA PHE A 141 1.44 -24.81 -15.20
C PHE A 141 2.14 -23.95 -16.24
N ILE A 142 1.78 -22.67 -16.26
CA ILE A 142 2.51 -21.64 -16.99
C ILE A 142 3.09 -20.67 -15.98
N HIS A 143 4.38 -20.42 -16.14
CA HIS A 143 5.11 -19.43 -15.39
C HIS A 143 5.54 -18.32 -16.35
N LEU A 144 5.19 -17.07 -16.02
CA LEU A 144 5.75 -15.88 -16.65
C LEU A 144 6.69 -15.21 -15.67
N ALA A 145 7.85 -14.74 -16.13
CA ALA A 145 8.79 -13.99 -15.32
C ALA A 145 9.14 -12.66 -15.98
N SER A 146 9.25 -11.61 -15.17
CA SER A 146 9.75 -10.31 -15.59
C SER A 146 11.19 -10.42 -16.11
N PRO A 147 11.65 -9.48 -16.96
CA PRO A 147 13.02 -9.50 -17.48
C PRO A 147 14.12 -9.45 -16.40
N ASP A 148 13.82 -8.88 -15.23
CA ASP A 148 14.71 -8.83 -14.07
C ASP A 148 14.53 -10.02 -13.11
N GLY A 149 13.55 -10.90 -13.35
CA GLY A 149 13.24 -12.06 -12.53
C GLY A 149 12.64 -11.75 -11.17
N GLN A 150 12.28 -10.49 -10.89
CA GLN A 150 11.76 -10.05 -9.59
C GLN A 150 10.24 -10.06 -9.47
N ALA A 151 9.53 -10.37 -10.55
CA ALA A 151 8.10 -10.58 -10.55
C ALA A 151 7.73 -11.71 -11.51
N GLY A 152 6.58 -12.31 -11.26
CA GLY A 152 6.09 -13.40 -12.08
C GLY A 152 4.60 -13.63 -11.96
N VAL A 153 4.12 -14.53 -12.80
CA VAL A 153 2.75 -15.04 -12.75
C VAL A 153 2.77 -16.54 -12.88
N ASP A 154 2.10 -17.20 -11.95
CA ASP A 154 1.85 -18.63 -11.96
C ASP A 154 0.38 -18.90 -12.32
N ILE A 155 0.17 -19.75 -13.32
CA ILE A 155 -1.16 -20.11 -13.82
C ILE A 155 -1.33 -21.63 -13.76
N ASP A 156 -2.31 -22.10 -13.00
CA ASP A 156 -2.70 -23.52 -12.96
C ASP A 156 -3.69 -23.83 -14.09
N LEU A 157 -3.20 -24.41 -15.19
CA LEU A 157 -4.03 -24.80 -16.32
C LEU A 157 -4.95 -26.00 -16.03
N LEU A 158 -4.64 -26.76 -14.99
CA LEU A 158 -5.42 -27.93 -14.60
C LEU A 158 -6.51 -27.57 -13.59
N GLN A 159 -6.52 -26.32 -13.10
CA GLN A 159 -7.49 -25.81 -12.12
C GLN A 159 -7.66 -26.79 -10.96
N ARG A 160 -6.54 -27.35 -10.47
CA ARG A 160 -6.56 -28.34 -9.38
C ARG A 160 -6.92 -27.70 -8.05
N ARG A 161 -6.75 -26.39 -7.97
CA ARG A 161 -7.09 -25.54 -6.84
C ARG A 161 -8.11 -24.50 -7.27
N GLU A 162 -8.76 -23.91 -6.28
CA GLU A 162 -9.63 -22.76 -6.51
C GLU A 162 -8.83 -21.54 -7.02
N GLU A 163 -7.59 -21.43 -6.56
CA GLU A 163 -6.55 -20.49 -7.02
C GLU A 163 -6.13 -20.85 -8.45
N PHE A 164 -6.34 -19.92 -9.39
CA PHE A 164 -6.09 -20.13 -10.81
C PHE A 164 -4.88 -19.34 -11.31
N VAL A 165 -4.79 -18.07 -10.90
CA VAL A 165 -3.70 -17.16 -11.28
C VAL A 165 -3.14 -16.50 -10.03
N THR A 166 -1.84 -16.59 -9.83
CA THR A 166 -1.13 -15.85 -8.78
C THR A 166 -0.11 -14.94 -9.44
N LEU A 167 -0.31 -13.63 -9.33
CA LEU A 167 0.71 -12.64 -9.65
C LEU A 167 1.55 -12.40 -8.40
N TRP A 168 2.86 -12.34 -8.56
CA TRP A 168 3.77 -12.16 -7.44
C TRP A 168 4.94 -11.24 -7.77
N ALA A 169 5.51 -10.63 -6.74
CA ALA A 169 6.68 -9.76 -6.83
C ALA A 169 7.54 -9.82 -5.57
N GLY A 170 8.84 -9.63 -5.75
CA GLY A 170 9.84 -9.66 -4.68
C GLY A 170 10.30 -11.07 -4.31
N PRO A 171 11.31 -11.15 -3.42
CA PRO A 171 11.90 -12.41 -3.01
C PRO A 171 10.92 -13.22 -2.17
N ASP A 172 11.06 -14.55 -2.20
CA ASP A 172 10.28 -15.44 -1.34
C ASP A 172 10.51 -15.08 0.14
N GLY A 173 9.42 -14.79 0.86
CA GLY A 173 9.52 -14.42 2.26
C GLY A 173 8.24 -13.79 2.79
N TRP A 174 7.99 -14.01 4.08
CA TRP A 174 6.77 -13.58 4.76
C TRP A 174 6.54 -12.06 4.76
N GLY A 175 7.58 -11.24 4.61
CA GLY A 175 7.47 -9.77 4.64
C GLY A 175 7.92 -9.07 3.36
N THR A 176 8.16 -9.82 2.29
CA THR A 176 8.83 -9.33 1.08
C THR A 176 8.11 -9.76 -0.18
N ARG A 177 7.53 -10.96 -0.19
CA ARG A 177 6.79 -11.50 -1.32
C ARG A 177 5.39 -10.87 -1.37
N ALA A 178 5.16 -10.01 -2.34
CA ALA A 178 3.82 -9.55 -2.71
C ALA A 178 3.13 -10.64 -3.54
N GLU A 179 1.87 -10.94 -3.23
CA GLU A 179 1.06 -11.93 -3.94
C GLU A 179 -0.37 -11.41 -4.13
N ILE A 180 -0.91 -11.62 -5.33
CA ILE A 180 -2.30 -11.38 -5.69
C ILE A 180 -2.82 -12.64 -6.39
N THR A 181 -3.72 -13.35 -5.72
CA THR A 181 -4.28 -14.62 -6.19
C THR A 181 -5.73 -14.46 -6.60
N PHE A 182 -6.05 -14.90 -7.82
CA PHE A 182 -7.39 -14.90 -8.39
C PHE A 182 -7.95 -16.32 -8.45
N THR A 183 -9.23 -16.43 -8.11
CA THR A 183 -9.99 -17.68 -8.28
C THR A 183 -10.30 -17.98 -9.76
N THR A 184 -10.59 -19.25 -10.08
CA THR A 184 -10.88 -19.74 -11.46
C THR A 184 -11.95 -18.98 -12.23
N GLN A 185 -12.92 -18.39 -11.54
CA GLN A 185 -14.04 -17.67 -12.16
C GLN A 185 -13.75 -16.18 -12.42
N ALA A 186 -12.55 -15.70 -12.07
CA ALA A 186 -12.18 -14.31 -12.26
C ALA A 186 -12.17 -13.93 -13.75
N PRO A 187 -12.84 -12.83 -14.15
CA PRO A 187 -12.79 -12.32 -15.51
C PRO A 187 -11.38 -11.97 -15.96
N ALA A 188 -11.04 -12.32 -17.20
CA ALA A 188 -9.68 -12.15 -17.72
C ALA A 188 -9.24 -10.68 -17.79
N HIS A 189 -10.15 -9.74 -18.07
CA HIS A 189 -9.79 -8.32 -18.15
C HIS A 189 -9.44 -7.71 -16.78
N LEU A 190 -9.96 -8.24 -15.67
CA LEU A 190 -9.56 -7.83 -14.32
C LEU A 190 -8.14 -8.30 -13.99
N ILE A 191 -7.81 -9.54 -14.38
CA ILE A 191 -6.45 -10.08 -14.29
C ILE A 191 -5.52 -9.23 -15.16
N ALA A 192 -5.95 -8.88 -16.38
CA ALA A 192 -5.17 -8.05 -17.30
C ALA A 192 -4.92 -6.62 -16.76
N ALA A 193 -5.93 -5.99 -16.16
CA ALA A 193 -5.76 -4.67 -15.53
C ALA A 193 -4.72 -4.72 -14.40
N THR A 194 -4.76 -5.77 -13.58
CA THR A 194 -3.78 -6.00 -12.52
C THR A 194 -2.39 -6.28 -13.09
N ALA A 195 -2.30 -7.13 -14.11
CA ALA A 195 -1.06 -7.47 -14.80
C ALA A 195 -0.41 -6.24 -15.48
N GLN A 196 -1.22 -5.35 -16.04
CA GLN A 196 -0.74 -4.09 -16.61
C GLN A 196 -0.07 -3.20 -15.56
N ALA A 197 -0.52 -3.26 -14.30
CA ALA A 197 0.10 -2.52 -13.21
C ALA A 197 1.49 -3.06 -12.83
N PHE A 198 1.84 -4.30 -13.19
CA PHE A 198 3.20 -4.83 -13.02
C PHE A 198 4.17 -4.31 -14.08
N THR A 199 3.68 -3.85 -15.22
CA THR A 199 4.51 -3.35 -16.33
C THR A 199 4.55 -1.84 -16.44
N ASP A 200 3.79 -1.15 -15.59
CA ASP A 200 3.76 0.31 -15.54
C ASP A 200 5.08 0.87 -14.96
N PRO A 201 5.82 1.70 -15.72
CA PRO A 201 7.10 2.25 -15.29
C PRO A 201 6.98 3.38 -14.26
N ALA A 202 5.76 3.86 -13.95
CA ALA A 202 5.57 4.97 -13.03
C ALA A 202 6.15 4.63 -11.63
N PRO A 203 7.08 5.44 -11.11
CA PRO A 203 7.63 5.23 -9.78
C PRO A 203 6.58 5.47 -8.70
N VAL A 204 6.75 4.80 -7.57
CA VAL A 204 5.88 4.94 -6.41
C VAL A 204 6.65 5.60 -5.26
N ALA A 205 6.07 6.64 -4.67
CA ALA A 205 6.66 7.28 -3.49
C ALA A 205 6.51 6.37 -2.25
N ARG A 206 7.61 6.17 -1.54
CA ARG A 206 7.69 5.44 -0.28
C ARG A 206 8.61 6.16 0.70
N TRP A 207 8.28 6.05 1.98
CA TRP A 207 9.24 6.38 3.03
C TRP A 207 10.33 5.31 3.04
N HIS A 208 11.60 5.70 2.86
CA HIS A 208 12.71 4.75 2.74
C HIS A 208 12.78 3.75 3.91
N GLN A 209 12.49 4.20 5.13
CA GLN A 209 12.56 3.35 6.34
C GLN A 209 11.40 2.35 6.45
N HIS A 210 10.32 2.52 5.68
CA HIS A 210 9.20 1.57 5.62
C HIS A 210 9.39 0.50 4.55
N LEU A 211 10.36 0.68 3.64
CA LEU A 211 10.70 -0.33 2.65
C LEU A 211 11.60 -1.39 3.30
N SER A 212 11.31 -2.67 3.06
CA SER A 212 12.19 -3.73 3.55
C SER A 212 13.57 -3.64 2.89
N ALA A 213 14.63 -3.96 3.65
CA ALA A 213 16.00 -3.87 3.13
C ALA A 213 16.24 -4.77 1.91
N GLU A 214 15.54 -5.92 1.84
CA GLU A 214 15.62 -6.83 0.70
C GLU A 214 14.96 -6.26 -0.55
N LEU A 215 13.78 -5.65 -0.42
CA LEU A 215 13.13 -4.96 -1.54
C LEU A 215 13.95 -3.74 -1.99
N ALA A 216 14.48 -2.97 -1.03
CA ALA A 216 15.36 -1.84 -1.31
C ALA A 216 16.63 -2.22 -2.08
N ALA A 217 17.17 -3.44 -1.86
CA ALA A 217 18.34 -3.93 -2.57
C ALA A 217 18.06 -4.35 -4.02
N GLN A 218 16.79 -4.62 -4.36
CA GLN A 218 16.37 -5.07 -5.70
C GLN A 218 15.69 -3.96 -6.50
N ALA A 219 15.12 -2.97 -5.83
CA ALA A 219 14.50 -1.81 -6.46
C ALA A 219 15.50 -0.69 -6.76
N GLN A 220 15.14 0.13 -7.74
CA GLN A 220 15.80 1.40 -8.02
C GLN A 220 15.17 2.48 -7.15
N LEU A 221 15.97 3.08 -6.27
CA LEU A 221 15.55 4.13 -5.35
C LEU A 221 16.08 5.49 -5.80
N THR A 222 15.16 6.41 -6.10
CA THR A 222 15.50 7.79 -6.44
C THR A 222 15.03 8.72 -5.32
N PRO A 223 15.91 9.46 -4.63
CA PRO A 223 15.49 10.38 -3.58
C PRO A 223 14.51 11.44 -4.10
N VAL A 224 13.43 11.67 -3.37
CA VAL A 224 12.53 12.79 -3.65
C VAL A 224 13.26 14.06 -3.23
N THR A 225 13.69 14.87 -4.20
CA THR A 225 14.33 16.16 -3.90
C THR A 225 13.23 17.15 -3.55
N PRO A 226 13.11 17.64 -2.30
CA PRO A 226 12.17 18.69 -1.99
C PRO A 226 12.53 19.93 -2.82
N PRO A 227 11.53 20.73 -3.28
CA PRO A 227 11.82 21.96 -4.01
C PRO A 227 12.79 22.80 -3.17
N ALA A 228 13.90 23.22 -3.78
CA ALA A 228 14.89 24.02 -3.09
C ALA A 228 14.19 25.23 -2.44
N PRO A 229 14.42 25.49 -1.14
CA PRO A 229 13.74 26.57 -0.45
C PRO A 229 14.00 27.87 -1.22
N THR A 230 12.92 28.54 -1.65
CA THR A 230 13.11 29.81 -2.33
C THR A 230 13.63 30.84 -1.33
N PRO A 231 14.41 31.85 -1.74
CA PRO A 231 14.94 32.87 -0.83
C PRO A 231 13.87 33.62 0.00
N ARG A 232 12.59 33.49 -0.36
CA ARG A 232 11.46 33.99 0.44
C ARG A 232 11.19 33.15 1.69
N ASP A 233 11.44 31.85 1.65
CA ASP A 233 11.19 30.91 2.76
C ASP A 233 12.25 31.02 3.86
N ILE A 234 13.44 31.53 3.51
CA ILE A 234 14.56 31.76 4.43
C ILE A 234 14.41 33.11 5.16
N ARG A 235 13.40 33.93 4.85
CA ARG A 235 13.19 35.19 5.57
C ARG A 235 12.80 34.87 7.01
N PRO A 236 13.66 35.14 8.00
CA PRO A 236 13.31 34.92 9.38
C PRO A 236 12.12 35.84 9.70
N ARG A 237 11.14 35.31 10.42
CA ARG A 237 9.95 36.00 10.91
C ARG A 237 10.33 37.03 12.00
N ILE A 238 11.24 37.96 11.69
CA ILE A 238 11.69 39.07 12.53
C ILE A 238 10.76 40.26 12.25
N THR A 239 9.47 40.10 12.51
CA THR A 239 8.52 41.22 12.52
C THR A 239 7.41 40.91 13.51
N ASN A 240 7.77 40.89 14.79
CA ASN A 240 6.96 41.41 15.91
C ASN A 240 7.71 41.23 17.23
N ARG A 241 8.91 41.80 17.35
CA ARG A 241 9.43 42.11 18.69
C ARG A 241 8.77 43.41 19.13
N ARG A 242 7.66 43.28 19.86
CA ARG A 242 6.98 44.37 20.55
C ARG A 242 8.02 45.11 21.39
N PRO A 243 8.18 46.44 21.28
CA PRO A 243 9.14 47.16 22.10
C PRO A 243 8.74 47.02 23.58
N SER A 244 9.62 46.41 24.38
CA SER A 244 9.47 46.35 25.83
C SER A 244 9.66 47.76 26.38
N THR A 245 8.58 48.36 26.86
CA THR A 245 8.65 49.58 27.67
C THR A 245 9.47 49.29 28.93
N ALA A 246 10.59 49.98 29.05
CA ALA A 246 11.44 49.97 30.23
C ALA A 246 10.63 50.44 31.45
N ALA A 247 10.41 49.54 32.42
CA ALA A 247 9.86 49.90 33.71
C ALA A 247 11.02 50.27 34.64
N SER A 248 10.99 51.52 35.11
CA SER A 248 11.93 52.16 36.02
C SER A 248 12.12 51.38 37.33
N VAL A 249 13.37 51.34 37.78
CA VAL A 249 13.82 50.76 39.06
C VAL A 249 13.49 51.73 40.22
N PRO A 250 12.93 51.26 41.34
CA PRO A 250 13.15 51.88 42.64
C PRO A 250 14.06 51.01 43.53
N ARG A 251 15.01 51.70 44.17
CA ARG A 251 16.05 51.21 45.08
C ARG A 251 15.50 50.79 46.46
N TRP A 252 16.02 49.66 46.94
CA TRP A 252 16.41 49.24 48.31
C TRP A 252 15.47 49.45 49.52
N SER A 253 15.26 48.38 50.30
CA SER A 253 15.73 48.26 51.70
C SER A 253 15.66 46.81 52.20
N THR A 254 16.75 46.41 52.85
CA THR A 254 17.12 45.11 53.41
C THR A 254 16.20 44.68 54.56
N THR A 255 15.92 43.37 54.73
CA THR A 255 16.00 42.63 56.02
C THR A 255 15.77 41.13 55.78
N THR A 256 16.75 40.33 56.19
CA THR A 256 16.77 38.87 56.25
C THR A 256 16.01 38.37 57.49
N PRO A 257 15.31 37.23 57.43
CA PRO A 257 15.28 36.32 58.59
C PRO A 257 15.75 34.91 58.23
N SER A 258 16.67 34.40 59.04
CA SER A 258 17.22 33.04 59.00
C SER A 258 16.17 31.96 59.27
N ALA A 259 16.33 30.83 58.58
CA ALA A 259 15.62 29.58 58.80
C ALA A 259 16.01 28.90 60.13
N PRO A 260 15.09 28.15 60.78
CA PRO A 260 15.46 27.12 61.74
C PRO A 260 15.50 25.70 61.14
N PRO A 261 16.26 24.77 61.74
CA PRO A 261 16.73 23.52 61.14
C PRO A 261 15.83 22.30 61.38
N PRO A 262 16.07 21.16 60.70
CA PRO A 262 15.19 20.00 60.71
C PRO A 262 15.25 19.16 62.00
N ALA A 263 14.11 18.58 62.36
CA ALA A 263 13.91 17.69 63.49
C ALA A 263 14.52 16.29 63.27
N ARG A 264 15.03 15.68 64.35
CA ARG A 264 15.36 14.25 64.43
C ARG A 264 14.76 13.63 65.70
N PRO A 265 14.37 12.34 65.68
CA PRO A 265 13.35 11.82 66.58
C PRO A 265 13.86 11.11 67.85
N ALA A 266 12.98 11.17 68.86
CA ALA A 266 12.58 10.20 69.89
C ALA A 266 13.62 9.46 70.76
N ALA A 267 13.46 9.55 72.10
CA ALA A 267 12.82 8.50 72.91
C ALA A 267 12.77 8.83 74.43
N ARG A 268 11.74 8.25 75.08
CA ARG A 268 11.45 8.04 76.53
C ARG A 268 12.64 8.14 77.50
N ARG A 269 12.45 8.62 78.74
CA ARG A 269 11.54 8.10 79.78
C ARG A 269 11.39 9.11 80.92
#